data_AF-A0A357BHV3-F1
#
_entry.id   AF-A0A357BHV3-F1
#
_cell.length_a   1.000
_cell.length_b   1.000
_cell.length_c   1.000
_cell.angle_alpha   90.00
_cell.angle_beta   90.00
_cell.angle_gamma   90.00
#
_symmetry.space_group_name_H-M   'P 1'
#
loop_
_entity.id
_entity.type
_entity.pdbx_description
1 polymer ?
#
loop_
_entity_poly.entity_id
_entity_poly.type
_entity_poly.pdbx_seq_one_letter_code
_entity_poly.pdbx_strand_id
1 'polypeptide(L)'
;MKKGWYLLVALQKKSSKTWKLADAKNKLSKVVDMALEEGPQRITRRDSTVMVVALKEFERLTDKRPGFVDYLTKAPSFTGVHFERDRKKVNARLKSKE
;
A
#
# COMPACT_ATOMS: atom_id res chain seq x y z
N MET A 1 5.96 14.63 7.93
CA MET A 1 5.45 14.97 6.59
C MET A 1 5.86 13.98 5.46
N LYS A 2 6.12 12.68 5.72
CA LYS A 2 6.48 11.71 4.66
C LYS A 2 5.35 10.73 4.25
N LYS A 3 4.18 10.79 4.90
CA LYS A 3 3.09 9.80 4.73
C LYS A 3 2.36 9.90 3.37
N GLY A 4 2.27 11.10 2.79
CA GLY A 4 1.55 11.33 1.53
C GLY A 4 2.18 10.63 0.31
N TRP A 5 3.51 10.50 0.27
CA TRP A 5 4.21 9.84 -0.83
C TRP A 5 3.96 8.33 -0.86
N TYR A 6 3.92 7.68 0.31
CA TYR A 6 3.70 6.23 0.40
C TYR A 6 2.28 5.83 -0.03
N LEU A 7 1.27 6.66 0.25
CA LEU A 7 -0.10 6.41 -0.21
C LEU A 7 -0.19 6.46 -1.74
N LEU A 8 0.45 7.46 -2.36
CA LEU A 8 0.43 7.62 -3.81
C LEU A 8 1.06 6.40 -4.52
N VAL A 9 2.20 5.93 -4.02
CA VAL A 9 2.90 4.76 -4.56
C VAL A 9 2.09 3.46 -4.35
N ALA A 10 1.46 3.30 -3.18
CA ALA A 10 0.65 2.11 -2.89
C ALA A 10 -0.60 2.02 -3.78
N LEU A 11 -1.23 3.16 -4.06
CA LEU A 11 -2.41 3.25 -4.92
C LEU A 11 -2.09 3.05 -6.41
N GLN A 12 -0.83 3.25 -6.82
CA GLN A 12 -0.40 3.12 -8.22
C GLN A 12 -0.10 1.67 -8.65
N LYS A 13 -0.02 0.73 -7.70
CA LYS A 13 0.37 -0.67 -7.97
C LYS A 13 -0.80 -1.55 -8.46
N LYS A 14 -2.05 -1.08 -8.35
CA LYS A 14 -3.24 -1.71 -8.92
C LYS A 14 -3.70 -0.88 -10.12
N SER A 15 -4.04 -1.51 -11.24
CA SER A 15 -4.37 -0.83 -12.51
C SER A 15 -5.61 0.05 -12.36
N SER A 16 -5.43 1.32 -11.98
CA SER A 16 -6.54 2.26 -11.87
C SER A 16 -6.95 2.76 -13.25
N LYS A 17 -8.14 2.39 -13.72
CA LYS A 17 -8.70 2.99 -14.95
C LYS A 17 -8.95 4.48 -14.73
N THR A 18 -8.71 5.27 -15.78
CA THR A 18 -8.91 6.71 -15.75
C THR A 18 -10.19 7.09 -16.48
N TRP A 19 -11.04 7.85 -15.80
CA TRP A 19 -12.34 8.30 -16.28
C TRP A 19 -12.33 9.82 -16.46
N LYS A 20 -12.95 10.33 -17.53
CA LYS A 20 -13.38 11.73 -17.54
C LYS A 20 -14.60 11.86 -16.64
N LEU A 21 -14.77 12.99 -15.96
CA LEU A 21 -15.89 13.19 -15.02
C LEU A 21 -17.26 12.97 -15.68
N ALA A 22 -17.44 13.39 -16.94
CA ALA A 22 -18.68 13.17 -17.67
C ALA A 22 -19.00 11.68 -17.83
N ASP A 23 -18.00 10.87 -18.20
CA ASP A 23 -18.16 9.42 -18.36
C ASP A 23 -18.41 8.73 -17.01
N ALA A 24 -17.70 9.16 -15.96
CA ALA A 24 -17.89 8.64 -14.62
C ALA A 24 -19.31 8.94 -14.08
N LYS A 25 -19.84 10.15 -14.33
CA LYS A 25 -21.22 10.52 -13.96
C LYS A 25 -22.24 9.57 -14.59
N ASN A 26 -22.07 9.28 -15.89
CA ASN A 26 -23.00 8.42 -16.63
C ASN A 26 -22.86 6.93 -16.29
N LYS A 27 -21.72 6.53 -15.71
CA LYS A 27 -21.38 5.13 -15.41
C LYS A 27 -20.99 4.93 -13.95
N LEU A 28 -21.59 5.71 -13.04
CA LEU A 28 -21.14 5.78 -11.65
C LEU A 28 -21.19 4.41 -10.96
N SER A 29 -22.27 3.64 -11.16
CA SER A 29 -22.37 2.28 -10.60
C SER A 29 -21.19 1.41 -11.04
N LYS A 30 -20.85 1.43 -12.32
CA LYS A 30 -19.74 0.65 -12.86
C LYS A 30 -18.39 1.12 -12.30
N VAL A 31 -18.20 2.43 -12.11
CA VAL A 31 -17.00 2.98 -11.43
C VAL A 31 -16.91 2.48 -9.99
N VAL A 32 -18.03 2.42 -9.26
CA VAL A 32 -18.09 1.91 -7.89
C VAL A 32 -17.77 0.41 -7.86
N ASP A 33 -18.38 -0.39 -8.74
CA ASP A 33 -18.12 -1.84 -8.81
C ASP A 33 -16.64 -2.12 -9.06
N MET A 34 -16.03 -1.43 -10.03
CA MET A 34 -14.58 -1.54 -10.27
C MET A 34 -13.74 -1.05 -9.08
N ALA A 35 -14.18 -0.04 -8.35
CA ALA A 35 -13.50 0.41 -7.13
C ALA A 35 -13.48 -0.67 -6.04
N LEU A 36 -14.55 -1.45 -5.94
CA LEU A 36 -14.72 -2.54 -4.97
C LEU A 36 -13.97 -3.81 -5.40
N GLU A 37 -14.04 -4.18 -6.69
CA GLU A 37 -13.50 -5.43 -7.22
C GLU A 37 -12.04 -5.32 -7.67
N GLU A 38 -11.77 -4.35 -8.55
CA GLU A 38 -10.47 -4.20 -9.22
C GLU A 38 -9.54 -3.30 -8.42
N GLY A 39 -10.08 -2.31 -7.70
CA GLY A 39 -9.36 -1.38 -6.85
C GLY A 39 -9.51 0.08 -7.31
N PRO A 40 -8.66 1.00 -6.80
CA PRO A 40 -8.87 2.44 -6.94
C PRO A 40 -9.16 2.92 -8.37
N GLN A 41 -10.14 3.80 -8.54
CA GLN A 41 -10.54 4.34 -9.84
C GLN A 41 -10.25 5.83 -9.93
N ARG A 42 -9.61 6.29 -11.00
CA ARG A 42 -9.17 7.68 -11.16
C ARG A 42 -10.19 8.47 -11.98
N ILE A 43 -10.66 9.61 -11.48
CA ILE A 43 -11.58 10.50 -12.19
C ILE A 43 -10.89 11.84 -12.42
N THR A 44 -10.95 12.34 -13.65
CA THR A 44 -10.32 13.60 -14.07
C THR A 44 -11.37 14.62 -14.49
N ARG A 45 -11.19 15.87 -14.06
CA ARG A 45 -12.01 17.03 -14.42
C ARG A 45 -11.07 18.21 -14.71
N ARG A 46 -10.86 18.51 -16.00
CA ARG A 46 -9.91 19.55 -16.44
C ARG A 46 -8.56 19.32 -15.76
N ASP A 47 -8.11 20.26 -14.93
CA ASP A 47 -6.81 20.23 -14.26
C ASP A 47 -6.86 19.56 -12.87
N SER A 48 -8.00 18.98 -12.49
CA SER A 48 -8.19 18.30 -11.21
C SER A 48 -8.36 16.80 -11.39
N THR A 49 -7.78 16.02 -10.48
CA THR A 49 -7.88 14.57 -10.43
C THR A 49 -8.31 14.12 -9.05
N VAL A 50 -9.30 13.24 -8.98
CA VAL A 50 -9.76 12.59 -7.76
C VAL A 50 -9.71 11.07 -7.93
N MET A 51 -9.79 10.35 -6.82
CA MET A 51 -9.77 8.88 -6.82
C MET A 51 -10.95 8.36 -6.01
N VAL A 52 -11.65 7.36 -6.54
CA VAL A 52 -12.67 6.59 -5.83
C VAL A 52 -12.00 5.33 -5.30
N VAL A 53 -12.08 5.11 -4.00
CA VAL A 53 -11.45 3.99 -3.29
C VAL A 53 -12.50 3.33 -2.42
N ALA A 54 -12.54 2.00 -2.41
CA ALA A 54 -13.35 1.26 -1.46
C ALA A 54 -12.97 1.62 -0.01
N LEU A 55 -13.95 1.82 0.87
CA LEU A 55 -13.69 2.25 2.25
C LEU A 55 -12.71 1.30 2.96
N LYS A 56 -12.92 -0.01 2.85
CA LYS A 56 -12.03 -1.04 3.41
C LYS A 56 -10.58 -0.89 2.96
N GLU A 57 -10.36 -0.51 1.70
CA GLU A 57 -9.03 -0.30 1.15
C GLU A 57 -8.42 1.01 1.64
N PHE A 58 -9.23 2.08 1.72
CA PHE A 58 -8.81 3.34 2.32
C PHE A 58 -8.43 3.16 3.79
N GLU A 59 -9.25 2.46 4.57
CA GLU A 59 -8.95 2.07 5.94
C GLU A 59 -7.66 1.28 5.97
N ARG A 60 -7.48 0.20 5.21
CA ARG A 60 -6.21 -0.57 5.18
C ARG A 60 -4.97 0.30 4.91
N LEU A 61 -5.09 1.31 4.04
CA LEU A 61 -4.00 2.22 3.68
C LEU A 61 -3.74 3.31 4.72
N THR A 62 -4.79 3.75 5.42
CA THR A 62 -4.73 4.84 6.40
C THR A 62 -4.69 4.35 7.84
N ASP A 63 -4.97 3.06 8.05
CA ASP A 63 -4.98 2.42 9.34
C ASP A 63 -3.60 2.64 9.95
N LYS A 64 -3.61 3.09 11.20
CA LYS A 64 -2.42 3.53 11.93
C LYS A 64 -1.63 2.29 12.33
N ARG A 65 -1.08 1.57 11.36
CA ARG A 65 0.02 0.66 11.63
C ARG A 65 1.07 1.50 12.34
N PRO A 66 1.49 1.11 13.55
CA PRO A 66 2.59 1.79 14.22
C PRO A 66 3.72 1.91 13.19
N GLY A 67 4.37 3.07 13.13
CA GLY A 67 5.54 3.21 12.27
C GLY A 67 6.47 2.04 12.56
N PHE A 68 7.23 1.58 11.57
CA PHE A 68 8.11 0.42 11.78
C PHE A 68 8.98 0.59 13.05
N VAL A 69 9.45 1.80 13.31
CA VAL A 69 10.13 2.18 14.56
C VAL A 69 9.22 2.01 15.78
N ASP A 70 8.03 2.62 15.80
CA ASP A 70 7.07 2.49 16.91
C ASP A 70 6.65 1.03 17.18
N TYR A 71 6.63 0.19 16.15
CA TYR A 71 6.34 -1.23 16.28
C TYR A 71 7.49 -1.95 16.98
N LEU A 72 8.74 -1.71 16.53
CA LEU A 72 9.93 -2.29 17.15
C LEU A 72 10.12 -1.82 18.59
N THR A 73 9.82 -0.55 18.90
CA THR A 73 9.99 -0.01 20.26
C THR A 73 8.88 -0.45 21.23
N LYS A 74 7.74 -0.90 20.73
CA LYS A 74 6.66 -1.52 21.52
C LYS A 74 6.82 -3.03 21.71
N ALA A 75 7.83 -3.65 21.09
CA ALA A 75 8.08 -5.07 21.27
C ALA A 75 8.44 -5.38 22.74
N PRO A 76 8.13 -6.60 23.23
CA PRO A 76 8.55 -7.03 24.56
C PRO A 76 10.05 -6.84 24.77
N SER A 77 10.44 -6.50 25.99
CA SER A 77 11.87 -6.40 26.33
C SER A 77 12.56 -7.75 26.16
N PHE A 78 13.79 -7.73 25.66
CA PHE A 78 14.66 -8.89 25.61
C PHE A 78 15.39 -9.15 26.93
N THR A 79 15.03 -8.45 28.01
CA THR A 79 15.59 -8.68 29.34
C THR A 79 15.43 -10.15 29.74
N GLY A 80 16.54 -10.83 30.04
CA GLY A 80 16.55 -12.24 30.42
C GLY A 80 16.61 -13.24 29.25
N VAL A 81 16.67 -12.76 28.00
CA VAL A 81 16.92 -13.62 26.83
C VAL A 81 18.37 -13.46 26.39
N HIS A 82 19.11 -14.57 26.40
CA HIS A 82 20.48 -14.61 25.91
C HIS A 82 20.50 -14.99 24.43
N PHE A 83 20.90 -14.05 23.58
CA PHE A 83 21.15 -14.29 22.17
C PHE A 83 22.65 -14.26 21.89
N GLU A 84 23.16 -15.28 21.22
CA GLU A 84 24.48 -15.22 20.60
C GLU A 84 24.31 -14.92 19.11
N ARG A 85 25.05 -13.92 18.64
CA ARG A 85 25.10 -13.64 17.20
C ARG A 85 25.83 -14.79 16.53
N ASP A 86 25.13 -15.54 15.68
CA ASP A 86 25.80 -16.51 14.81
C ASP A 86 26.78 -15.75 13.89
N ARG A 87 28.08 -16.02 14.08
CA ARG A 87 29.18 -15.39 13.33
C ARG A 87 29.49 -16.14 12.04
N LYS A 88 28.76 -17.22 11.73
CA LYS A 88 28.95 -17.93 10.47
C LYS A 88 28.67 -16.97 9.31
N LYS A 89 29.67 -16.85 8.43
CA LYS A 89 29.49 -16.15 7.15
C LYS A 89 28.47 -16.95 6.35
N VAL A 90 27.26 -16.39 6.17
CA VAL A 90 26.30 -16.95 5.23
C VAL A 90 26.83 -16.66 3.83
N ASN A 91 27.62 -17.60 3.29
CA ASN A 91 28.01 -17.58 1.89
C ASN A 91 26.80 -18.00 1.06
N ALA A 92 25.81 -17.11 0.91
CA ALA A 92 24.70 -17.30 -0.01
C ALA A 92 25.19 -17.06 -1.45
N ARG A 93 26.18 -17.84 -1.89
CA ARG A 93 26.39 -18.11 -3.30
C ARG A 93 25.42 -19.24 -3.63
N LEU A 94 24.20 -18.86 -4.03
CA LEU A 94 23.29 -19.79 -4.70
C LEU A 94 24.11 -20.48 -5.79
N LYS A 95 24.36 -21.78 -5.65
CA LYS A 95 24.93 -22.58 -6.72
C LYS A 95 23.88 -22.60 -7.82
N SER A 96 24.01 -21.67 -8.76
CA SER A 96 23.62 -21.92 -10.13
C SER A 96 24.47 -23.09 -10.62
N LYS A 97 23.81 -24.20 -10.89
CA LYS A 97 24.26 -25.31 -11.74
C LYS A 97 22.96 -25.95 -12.24
N GLU A 98 22.50 -25.56 -13.43
CA GLU A 98 22.79 -26.26 -14.70
C GLU A 98 22.53 -27.77 -14.59
#